data_AF-A0A839UJ01-F1
#
_entry.id   AF-A0A839UJ01-F1
#
_cell.length_a   1.000
_cell.length_b   1.000
_cell.length_c   1.000
_cell.angle_alpha   90.00
_cell.angle_beta   90.00
_cell.angle_gamma   90.00
#
_symmetry.space_group_name_H-M   'P 1'
#
loop_
_entity.id
_entity.type
_entity.pdbx_description
1 polymer ?
#
loop_
_entity_poly.entity_id
_entity_poly.type
_entity_poly.pdbx_seq_one_letter_code
_entity_poly.pdbx_strand_id
1 'polypeptide(L)'
;MSHFLLGNRLSVGYCRRAKRAEGTRMKVAIRRLVIAMFFVAAGIIIGSFIVSRNPALAFDLEAAFPVAGNPFEECVTPTADEMALFSIAVQTLEAVKDRLSALGIGAEKFLGDGLYRDGIRVCDPGGVYDRVAHLSVEHLSFKYRLVEYQLKLAARFGEPDPYIVEAVAKSAFSGSRQPSENFANRDIRPMARSVLAGFREKAAKYAATAYDQMSANDSLGTGAAQVAAAAGHPLALNRIERLMTDNLSALPEGGVVPWDTKNRLYELAYAFTLVGERGKVHLAPLRQLMTMKVQSRAPPFDMIELQPKRMCDLLAHIVGINSADVQAYPYCADDTVPYDS
;
A
#
# COMPACT_ATOMS: atom_id res chain seq x y z
N MET A 1 36.10 80.68 20.90
CA MET A 1 37.00 81.78 20.51
C MET A 1 38.37 81.20 20.25
N SER A 2 38.93 81.47 19.06
CA SER A 2 40.36 81.41 18.71
C SER A 2 40.99 80.01 18.62
N HIS A 3 41.29 79.53 17.40
CA HIS A 3 42.55 79.71 16.63
C HIS A 3 43.65 78.73 17.07
N PHE A 4 44.09 77.82 16.17
CA PHE A 4 45.38 77.86 15.42
C PHE A 4 46.59 77.63 16.37
N LEU A 5 47.60 76.79 16.13
CA LEU A 5 48.22 76.23 14.93
C LEU A 5 49.37 75.28 15.36
N LEU A 6 49.88 74.51 14.38
CA LEU A 6 51.28 74.05 14.20
C LEU A 6 51.85 72.96 15.11
N GLY A 7 52.56 72.01 14.50
CA GLY A 7 53.61 71.26 15.20
C GLY A 7 53.99 69.93 14.59
N ASN A 8 54.97 69.93 13.70
CA ASN A 8 55.54 68.79 13.00
C ASN A 8 56.37 67.84 13.90
N ARG A 9 56.40 66.56 13.47
CA ARG A 9 57.56 65.64 13.37
C ARG A 9 58.06 64.77 14.55
N LEU A 10 58.27 63.50 14.14
CA LEU A 10 59.28 62.49 14.53
C LEU A 10 59.00 61.58 15.73
N SER A 11 58.84 60.28 15.45
CA SER A 11 59.80 59.21 15.86
C SER A 11 59.17 57.84 15.58
N VAL A 12 59.39 57.28 14.39
CA VAL A 12 60.20 56.07 14.14
C VAL A 12 60.47 55.19 15.38
N GLY A 13 59.83 54.02 15.35
CA GLY A 13 60.51 52.78 15.74
C GLY A 13 60.18 52.22 17.11
N TYR A 14 59.02 51.57 17.27
CA TYR A 14 58.94 50.40 18.14
C TYR A 14 58.15 49.26 17.48
N CYS A 15 58.93 48.27 17.06
CA CYS A 15 58.71 46.88 17.40
C CYS A 15 57.43 46.20 16.89
N ARG A 16 57.51 45.83 15.60
CA ARG A 16 57.39 44.44 15.08
C ARG A 16 57.33 43.30 16.12
N ARG A 17 56.33 43.23 17.01
CA ARG A 17 56.06 42.03 17.85
C ARG A 17 54.59 41.76 18.19
N ALA A 18 53.63 42.51 17.65
CA ALA A 18 52.20 42.23 17.85
C ALA A 18 51.51 41.49 16.69
N LYS A 19 52.03 41.56 15.46
CA LYS A 19 51.37 40.96 14.27
C LYS A 19 51.53 39.44 14.09
N ARG A 20 52.30 38.74 14.94
CA ARG A 20 52.47 37.28 14.86
C ARG A 20 51.57 36.48 15.81
N ALA A 21 50.89 37.13 16.78
CA ALA A 21 50.00 36.45 17.72
C ALA A 21 48.53 36.41 17.25
N GLU A 22 48.11 37.36 16.41
CA GLU A 22 46.74 37.39 15.86
C GLU A 22 46.52 36.41 14.70
N GLY A 23 47.55 36.19 13.88
CA GLY A 23 47.46 35.28 12.73
C GLY A 23 47.25 33.80 13.11
N THR A 24 47.75 33.38 14.27
CA THR A 24 47.63 32.00 14.76
C THR A 24 46.30 31.74 15.47
N ARG A 25 45.79 32.71 16.24
CA ARG A 25 44.47 32.59 16.88
C ARG A 25 43.34 32.60 15.85
N MET A 26 43.44 33.41 14.80
CA MET A 26 42.43 33.48 13.75
C MET A 26 42.39 32.21 12.89
N LYS A 27 43.55 31.62 12.56
CA LYS A 27 43.60 30.35 11.80
C LYS A 27 43.04 29.16 12.58
N VAL A 28 43.22 29.12 13.90
CA VAL A 28 42.65 28.06 14.75
C VAL A 28 41.13 28.25 14.92
N ALA A 29 40.65 29.49 15.06
CA ALA A 29 39.22 29.79 15.11
C ALA A 29 38.51 29.43 13.80
N ILE A 30 39.10 29.77 12.64
CA ILE A 30 38.53 29.42 11.32
C ILE A 30 38.51 27.90 11.12
N ARG A 31 39.57 27.17 11.50
CA ARG A 31 39.57 25.69 11.42
C ARG A 31 38.49 25.05 12.30
N ARG A 32 38.28 25.56 13.52
CA ARG A 32 37.24 25.05 14.43
C ARG A 32 35.83 25.36 13.91
N LEU A 33 35.62 26.53 13.30
CA LEU A 33 34.36 26.92 12.69
C LEU A 33 34.01 26.07 11.46
N VAL A 34 35.00 25.78 10.61
CA VAL A 34 34.81 24.92 9.42
C VAL A 34 34.51 23.47 9.82
N ILE A 35 35.20 22.94 10.83
CA ILE A 35 34.92 21.59 11.35
C ILE A 35 33.53 21.53 12.00
N ALA A 36 33.14 22.53 12.80
CA ALA A 36 31.81 22.60 13.40
C ALA A 36 30.71 22.70 12.34
N MET A 37 30.89 23.51 11.29
CA MET A 37 29.93 23.57 10.17
C MET A 37 29.85 22.25 9.40
N PHE A 38 30.96 21.52 9.25
CA PHE A 38 30.94 20.19 8.63
C PHE A 38 30.15 19.17 9.47
N PHE A 39 30.28 19.21 10.80
CA PHE A 39 29.50 18.32 11.68
C PHE A 39 28.02 18.70 11.75
N VAL A 40 27.68 20.00 11.70
CA VAL A 40 26.28 20.45 11.63
C VAL A 40 25.66 20.10 10.27
N ALA A 41 26.38 20.28 9.16
CA ALA A 41 25.92 19.88 7.83
C ALA A 41 25.78 18.36 7.70
N ALA A 42 26.74 17.57 8.21
CA ALA A 42 26.64 16.11 8.25
C ALA A 42 25.51 15.63 9.17
N GLY A 43 25.30 16.29 10.31
CA GLY A 43 24.19 16.01 11.23
C GLY A 43 22.82 16.33 10.64
N ILE A 44 22.71 17.39 9.83
CA ILE A 44 21.48 17.72 9.09
C ILE A 44 21.26 16.74 7.94
N ILE A 45 22.29 16.32 7.21
CA ILE A 45 22.15 15.34 6.12
C ILE A 45 21.77 13.96 6.69
N ILE A 46 22.44 13.49 7.75
CA ILE A 46 22.12 12.20 8.38
C ILE A 46 20.76 12.26 9.11
N GLY A 47 20.44 13.37 9.78
CA GLY A 47 19.15 13.60 10.42
C GLY A 47 17.97 13.70 9.44
N SER A 48 18.19 14.28 8.26
CA SER A 48 17.16 14.37 7.21
C SER A 48 16.91 13.03 6.49
N PHE A 49 17.90 12.14 6.45
CA PHE A 49 17.71 10.78 5.94
C PHE A 49 17.01 9.85 6.94
N ILE A 50 17.01 10.17 8.23
CA ILE A 50 16.42 9.31 9.28
C ILE A 50 14.99 9.75 9.67
N VAL A 51 14.57 11.00 9.43
CA VAL A 51 13.30 11.55 9.96
C VAL A 51 12.19 11.76 8.89
N SER A 52 12.21 11.03 7.77
CA SER A 52 11.07 11.03 6.83
C SER A 52 10.57 9.67 6.39
N ARG A 53 10.88 8.61 7.14
CA ARG A 53 10.02 7.41 7.13
C ARG A 53 8.88 7.65 8.11
N ASN A 54 7.94 8.54 7.75
CA ASN A 54 6.57 8.25 8.15
C ASN A 54 6.24 6.98 7.37
N PRO A 55 6.12 5.79 8.00
CA PRO A 55 5.46 4.71 7.30
C PRO A 55 4.12 5.29 6.91
N ALA A 56 3.88 5.46 5.60
CA ALA A 56 2.54 5.79 5.13
C ALA A 56 1.64 4.79 5.84
N LEU A 57 0.70 5.29 6.65
CA LEU A 57 -0.19 4.44 7.43
C LEU A 57 -0.72 3.39 6.47
N ALA A 58 -0.33 2.13 6.74
CA ALA A 58 -0.61 1.03 5.85
C ALA A 58 -2.11 1.03 5.59
N PHE A 59 -2.50 0.82 4.33
CA PHE A 59 -3.89 0.51 4.06
C PHE A 59 -4.24 -0.72 4.90
N ASP A 60 -5.35 -0.66 5.64
CA ASP A 60 -5.89 -1.86 6.29
C ASP A 60 -6.07 -2.94 5.23
N LEU A 61 -5.87 -4.21 5.60
CA LEU A 61 -5.96 -5.35 4.70
C LEU A 61 -7.22 -5.26 3.80
N GLU A 62 -8.36 -4.91 4.41
CA GLU A 62 -9.66 -4.71 3.74
C GLU A 62 -9.68 -3.60 2.69
N ALA A 63 -8.84 -2.59 2.86
CA ALA A 63 -8.74 -1.47 1.93
C ALA A 63 -7.63 -1.66 0.89
N ALA A 64 -6.69 -2.59 1.14
CA ALA A 64 -5.70 -3.03 0.15
C ALA A 64 -6.37 -3.91 -0.91
N PHE A 65 -7.27 -4.82 -0.52
CA PHE A 65 -8.01 -5.66 -1.45
C PHE A 65 -9.32 -5.00 -1.87
N PRO A 66 -9.49 -4.61 -3.15
CA PRO A 66 -10.79 -4.14 -3.59
C PRO A 66 -11.81 -5.27 -3.46
N VAL A 67 -12.87 -4.96 -2.73
CA VAL A 67 -14.12 -5.71 -2.51
C VAL A 67 -14.56 -6.51 -3.76
N ALA A 68 -14.48 -5.91 -4.95
CA ALA A 68 -14.79 -6.54 -6.24
C ALA A 68 -13.95 -7.77 -6.64
N GLY A 69 -12.72 -7.90 -6.12
CA GLY A 69 -11.83 -9.03 -6.35
C GLY A 69 -11.69 -9.95 -5.13
N ASN A 70 -12.54 -9.77 -4.11
CA ASN A 70 -12.56 -10.61 -2.93
C ASN A 70 -13.40 -11.87 -3.19
N PRO A 71 -12.79 -13.07 -3.32
CA PRO A 71 -13.55 -14.29 -3.56
C PRO A 71 -14.35 -14.74 -2.32
N PHE A 72 -14.15 -14.10 -1.17
CA PHE A 72 -14.82 -14.40 0.10
C PHE A 72 -16.11 -13.59 0.30
N GLU A 73 -16.38 -12.60 -0.55
CA GLU A 73 -17.53 -11.72 -0.34
C GLU A 73 -18.80 -12.32 -0.94
N GLU A 74 -19.68 -12.83 -0.07
CA GLU A 74 -21.04 -13.14 -0.45
C GLU A 74 -21.79 -11.86 -0.82
N CYS A 75 -22.54 -11.91 -1.93
CA CYS A 75 -23.34 -10.78 -2.38
C CYS A 75 -24.81 -11.17 -2.54
N VAL A 76 -25.70 -10.22 -2.30
CA VAL A 76 -27.14 -10.39 -2.53
C VAL A 76 -27.53 -9.93 -3.93
N THR A 77 -28.44 -10.65 -4.57
CA THR A 77 -28.94 -10.28 -5.89
C THR A 77 -29.60 -8.89 -5.84
N PRO A 78 -29.35 -8.00 -6.83
CA PRO A 78 -29.96 -6.69 -6.89
C PRO A 78 -31.47 -6.76 -7.12
N THR A 79 -32.20 -5.88 -6.44
CA THR A 79 -33.62 -5.58 -6.66
C THR A 79 -33.82 -4.71 -7.90
N ALA A 80 -35.08 -4.55 -8.34
CA ALA A 80 -35.40 -3.70 -9.49
C ALA A 80 -34.97 -2.24 -9.30
N ASP A 81 -35.11 -1.71 -8.09
CA ASP A 81 -34.71 -0.33 -7.76
C ASP A 81 -33.18 -0.17 -7.77
N GLU A 82 -32.45 -1.14 -7.21
CA GLU A 82 -30.98 -1.14 -7.23
C GLU A 82 -30.46 -1.29 -8.67
N MET A 83 -31.08 -2.14 -9.49
CA MET A 83 -30.81 -2.22 -10.93
C MET A 83 -31.04 -0.89 -11.65
N ALA A 84 -32.09 -0.14 -11.28
CA ALA A 84 -32.35 1.17 -11.84
C ALA A 84 -31.26 2.18 -11.47
N LEU A 85 -30.73 2.14 -10.23
CA LEU A 85 -29.61 2.98 -9.81
C LEU A 85 -28.34 2.69 -10.62
N PHE A 86 -28.00 1.42 -10.82
CA PHE A 86 -26.89 1.04 -11.71
C PHE A 86 -27.10 1.54 -13.14
N SER A 87 -28.32 1.42 -13.67
CA SER A 87 -28.65 1.92 -15.02
C SER A 87 -28.48 3.43 -15.13
N ILE A 88 -28.94 4.20 -14.15
CA ILE A 88 -28.79 5.66 -14.11
C ILE A 88 -27.32 6.05 -14.08
N ALA A 89 -26.49 5.36 -13.28
CA ALA A 89 -25.06 5.63 -13.22
C ALA A 89 -24.38 5.40 -14.57
N VAL A 90 -24.69 4.29 -15.26
CA VAL A 90 -24.15 4.02 -16.60
C VAL A 90 -24.63 5.06 -17.61
N GLN A 91 -25.93 5.36 -17.67
CA GLN A 91 -26.49 6.37 -18.58
C GLN A 91 -25.87 7.75 -18.34
N THR A 92 -25.55 8.08 -17.09
CA THR A 92 -24.84 9.30 -16.74
C THR A 92 -23.46 9.31 -17.38
N LEU A 93 -22.68 8.23 -17.30
CA LEU A 93 -21.37 8.17 -17.94
C LEU A 93 -21.45 8.32 -19.46
N GLU A 94 -22.50 7.79 -20.10
CA GLU A 94 -22.73 7.90 -21.55
C GLU A 94 -23.06 9.33 -21.98
N ALA A 95 -23.92 10.01 -21.23
CA ALA A 95 -24.38 11.35 -21.60
C ALA A 95 -23.32 12.43 -21.35
N VAL A 96 -22.39 12.19 -20.42
CA VAL A 96 -21.61 13.27 -19.80
C VAL A 96 -20.23 13.51 -20.43
N LYS A 97 -19.77 12.69 -21.39
CA LYS A 97 -18.53 12.80 -22.21
C LYS A 97 -17.80 14.16 -22.09
N ASP A 98 -17.07 14.33 -20.99
CA ASP A 98 -16.28 15.52 -20.57
C ASP A 98 -17.00 16.82 -20.20
N ARG A 99 -18.32 16.94 -20.37
CA ARG A 99 -19.07 18.20 -20.19
C ARG A 99 -19.53 18.49 -18.77
N LEU A 100 -19.82 17.46 -17.97
CA LEU A 100 -20.31 17.60 -16.59
C LEU A 100 -19.50 16.72 -15.64
N SER A 101 -18.20 17.03 -15.49
CA SER A 101 -17.24 16.22 -14.74
C SER A 101 -17.72 15.76 -13.36
N ALA A 102 -18.46 16.59 -12.63
CA ALA A 102 -18.99 16.24 -11.31
C ALA A 102 -20.00 15.06 -11.34
N LEU A 103 -20.87 15.00 -12.36
CA LEU A 103 -21.83 13.90 -12.50
C LEU A 103 -21.12 12.61 -12.92
N GLY A 104 -20.14 12.71 -13.83
CA GLY A 104 -19.30 11.58 -14.22
C GLY A 104 -18.53 11.00 -13.02
N ILE A 105 -17.86 11.86 -12.24
CA ILE A 105 -17.17 11.46 -11.00
C ILE A 105 -18.15 10.83 -10.01
N GLY A 106 -19.35 11.39 -9.85
CA GLY A 106 -20.38 10.82 -8.98
C GLY A 106 -20.80 9.41 -9.40
N ALA A 107 -20.98 9.19 -10.70
CA ALA A 107 -21.30 7.87 -11.24
C ALA A 107 -20.13 6.89 -11.09
N GLU A 108 -18.88 7.29 -11.37
CA GLU A 108 -17.69 6.45 -11.16
C GLU A 108 -17.52 6.08 -9.69
N LYS A 109 -17.74 7.02 -8.76
CA LYS A 109 -17.72 6.76 -7.31
C LYS A 109 -18.78 5.74 -6.90
N PHE A 110 -20.03 5.97 -7.31
CA PHE A 110 -21.13 5.04 -7.06
C PHE A 110 -20.82 3.64 -7.58
N LEU A 111 -20.35 3.53 -8.83
CA LEU A 111 -20.03 2.25 -9.45
C LEU A 111 -18.81 1.57 -8.82
N GLY A 112 -17.81 2.32 -8.37
CA GLY A 112 -16.63 1.81 -7.67
C GLY A 112 -16.94 1.32 -6.26
N ASP A 113 -17.69 2.09 -5.48
CA ASP A 113 -18.08 1.73 -4.10
C ASP A 113 -19.17 0.64 -4.08
N GLY A 114 -20.07 0.65 -5.07
CA GLY A 114 -21.19 -0.29 -5.19
C GLY A 114 -22.32 -0.01 -4.19
N LEU A 115 -23.20 -0.99 -4.07
CA LEU A 115 -24.37 -0.94 -3.18
C LEU A 115 -24.24 -1.97 -2.05
N TYR A 116 -24.84 -1.65 -0.91
CA TYR A 116 -24.95 -2.53 0.25
C TYR A 116 -26.39 -2.53 0.76
N ARG A 117 -26.89 -3.71 1.14
CA ARG A 117 -28.19 -3.94 1.76
C ARG A 117 -27.98 -4.72 3.05
N ASP A 118 -28.39 -4.12 4.16
CA ASP A 118 -28.20 -4.69 5.50
C ASP A 118 -26.72 -5.05 5.82
N GLY A 119 -25.79 -4.23 5.31
CA GLY A 119 -24.35 -4.44 5.47
C GLY A 119 -23.73 -5.47 4.51
N ILE A 120 -24.54 -6.16 3.70
CA ILE A 120 -24.08 -7.13 2.70
C ILE A 120 -24.02 -6.45 1.34
N ARG A 121 -22.96 -6.71 0.56
CA ARG A 121 -22.81 -6.12 -0.77
C ARG A 121 -23.89 -6.64 -1.73
N VAL A 122 -24.37 -5.76 -2.59
CA VAL A 122 -25.22 -6.12 -3.73
C VAL A 122 -24.34 -6.57 -4.89
N CYS A 123 -24.67 -7.72 -5.48
CA CYS A 123 -23.91 -8.29 -6.60
C CYS A 123 -23.83 -7.31 -7.78
N ASP A 124 -22.68 -7.29 -8.42
CA ASP A 124 -22.47 -6.52 -9.64
C ASP A 124 -23.42 -7.04 -10.74
N PRO A 125 -24.29 -6.19 -11.32
CA PRO A 125 -25.21 -6.65 -12.35
C PRO A 125 -24.48 -7.08 -13.62
N GLY A 126 -24.95 -8.17 -14.23
CA GLY A 126 -24.37 -8.68 -15.48
C GLY A 126 -24.33 -7.63 -16.59
N GLY A 127 -23.17 -7.49 -17.24
CA GLY A 127 -22.94 -6.60 -18.38
C GLY A 127 -22.80 -5.11 -18.06
N VAL A 128 -23.08 -4.67 -16.83
CA VAL A 128 -22.93 -3.25 -16.43
C VAL A 128 -21.46 -2.84 -16.48
N TYR A 129 -20.57 -3.61 -15.85
CA TYR A 129 -19.17 -3.25 -15.72
C TYR A 129 -18.37 -3.41 -17.02
N ASP A 130 -18.80 -4.31 -17.92
CA ASP A 130 -18.21 -4.40 -19.27
C ASP A 130 -18.52 -3.14 -20.08
N ARG A 131 -19.76 -2.64 -20.00
CA ARG A 131 -20.17 -1.39 -20.64
C ARG A 131 -19.41 -0.20 -20.05
N VAL A 132 -19.24 -0.14 -18.73
CA VAL A 132 -18.47 0.93 -18.07
C VAL A 132 -16.99 0.86 -18.41
N ALA A 133 -16.40 -0.33 -18.53
CA ALA A 133 -15.02 -0.50 -18.98
C ALA A 133 -14.84 0.06 -20.40
N HIS A 134 -15.77 -0.22 -21.32
CA HIS A 134 -15.74 0.34 -22.67
C HIS A 134 -15.82 1.86 -22.68
N LEU A 135 -16.77 2.45 -21.93
CA LEU A 135 -16.92 3.90 -21.79
C LEU A 135 -15.67 4.55 -21.18
N SER A 136 -15.04 3.90 -20.22
CA SER A 136 -13.82 4.38 -19.56
C SER A 136 -12.64 4.50 -20.53
N VAL A 137 -12.58 3.61 -21.53
CA VAL A 137 -11.60 3.67 -22.62
C VAL A 137 -11.97 4.76 -23.62
N GLU A 138 -13.23 4.80 -24.07
CA GLU A 138 -13.72 5.79 -25.05
C GLU A 138 -13.52 7.23 -24.55
N HIS A 139 -13.80 7.48 -23.27
CA HIS A 139 -13.71 8.79 -22.64
C HIS A 139 -12.34 9.07 -22.01
N LEU A 140 -11.39 8.13 -22.08
CA LEU A 140 -10.07 8.25 -21.46
C LEU A 140 -10.15 8.61 -19.97
N SER A 141 -11.13 8.07 -19.23
CA SER A 141 -11.35 8.34 -17.80
C SER A 141 -10.13 8.01 -16.93
N PHE A 142 -9.23 7.14 -17.43
CA PHE A 142 -8.04 6.66 -16.74
C PHE A 142 -6.74 7.34 -17.21
N LYS A 143 -6.82 8.49 -17.89
CA LYS A 143 -5.66 9.17 -18.51
C LYS A 143 -4.69 9.74 -17.49
N TYR A 144 -5.21 10.25 -16.38
CA TYR A 144 -4.44 10.96 -15.36
C TYR A 144 -4.07 10.03 -14.21
N ARG A 145 -3.44 10.61 -13.17
CA ARG A 145 -3.20 9.90 -11.92
C ARG A 145 -4.52 9.32 -11.40
N LEU A 146 -4.56 8.02 -11.17
CA LEU A 146 -5.74 7.38 -10.61
C LEU A 146 -5.89 7.73 -9.13
N VAL A 147 -7.14 7.75 -8.71
CA VAL A 147 -7.56 7.95 -7.32
C VAL A 147 -8.37 6.74 -6.84
N GLU A 148 -8.66 6.67 -5.55
CA GLU A 148 -9.21 5.46 -4.93
C GLU A 148 -10.48 4.97 -5.60
N TYR A 149 -11.43 5.85 -5.90
CA TYR A 149 -12.68 5.41 -6.51
C TYR A 149 -12.48 4.86 -7.93
N GLN A 150 -11.50 5.37 -8.69
CA GLN A 150 -11.15 4.84 -10.00
C GLN A 150 -10.47 3.48 -9.89
N LEU A 151 -9.64 3.27 -8.86
CA LEU A 151 -9.05 1.96 -8.55
C LEU A 151 -10.13 0.95 -8.11
N LYS A 152 -11.11 1.37 -7.29
CA LYS A 152 -12.25 0.53 -6.91
C LYS A 152 -13.10 0.16 -8.12
N LEU A 153 -13.36 1.12 -9.01
CA LEU A 153 -14.08 0.88 -10.26
C LEU A 153 -13.32 -0.09 -11.16
N ALA A 154 -12.02 0.12 -11.35
CA ALA A 154 -11.18 -0.76 -12.16
C ALA A 154 -11.18 -2.19 -11.65
N ALA A 155 -11.24 -2.40 -10.33
CA ALA A 155 -11.31 -3.74 -9.73
C ALA A 155 -12.58 -4.53 -10.09
N ARG A 156 -13.64 -3.85 -10.56
CA ARG A 156 -14.91 -4.49 -10.96
C ARG A 156 -14.96 -4.91 -12.42
N PHE A 157 -13.95 -4.54 -13.21
CA PHE A 157 -13.91 -4.93 -14.62
C PHE A 157 -13.48 -6.40 -14.74
N GLY A 158 -14.36 -7.23 -15.30
CA GLY A 158 -14.06 -8.65 -15.53
C GLY A 158 -12.93 -8.84 -16.56
N GLU A 159 -13.02 -8.13 -17.69
CA GLU A 159 -12.00 -8.12 -18.74
C GLU A 159 -11.46 -6.70 -18.95
N PRO A 160 -10.43 -6.28 -18.19
CA PRO A 160 -9.90 -4.92 -18.29
C PRO A 160 -9.14 -4.71 -19.61
N ASP A 161 -9.40 -3.59 -20.26
CA ASP A 161 -8.67 -3.15 -21.46
C ASP A 161 -7.18 -2.89 -21.13
N PRO A 162 -6.23 -3.19 -22.05
CA PRO A 162 -4.80 -2.90 -21.85
C PRO A 162 -4.49 -1.47 -21.41
N TYR A 163 -5.28 -0.48 -21.86
CA TYR A 163 -5.19 0.91 -21.43
C TYR A 163 -5.42 1.07 -19.92
N ILE A 164 -6.47 0.43 -19.40
CA ILE A 164 -6.82 0.46 -17.96
C ILE A 164 -5.75 -0.27 -17.16
N VAL A 165 -5.31 -1.45 -17.63
CA VAL A 165 -4.23 -2.21 -16.99
C VAL A 165 -2.96 -1.36 -16.88
N GLU A 166 -2.61 -0.62 -17.93
CA GLU A 166 -1.45 0.27 -17.91
C GLU A 166 -1.63 1.46 -16.95
N ALA A 167 -2.81 2.07 -16.90
CA ALA A 167 -3.10 3.17 -15.98
C ALA A 167 -3.00 2.74 -14.50
N VAL A 168 -3.56 1.57 -14.18
CA VAL A 168 -3.45 0.96 -12.84
C VAL A 168 -1.99 0.65 -12.52
N ALA A 169 -1.24 0.07 -13.45
CA ALA A 169 0.18 -0.24 -13.23
C ALA A 169 1.07 0.99 -13.06
N LYS A 170 0.81 2.08 -13.80
CA LYS A 170 1.49 3.37 -13.58
C LYS A 170 1.29 3.88 -12.17
N SER A 171 0.08 3.71 -11.63
CA SER A 171 -0.21 4.04 -10.22
C SER A 171 0.51 3.08 -9.27
N ALA A 172 0.39 1.77 -9.48
CA ALA A 172 0.96 0.70 -8.63
C ALA A 172 2.49 0.75 -8.49
N PHE A 173 3.20 1.08 -9.57
CA PHE A 173 4.66 1.11 -9.65
C PHE A 173 5.23 2.53 -9.73
N SER A 174 4.44 3.55 -9.38
CA SER A 174 4.96 4.91 -9.29
C SER A 174 6.11 4.99 -8.28
N GLY A 175 7.23 5.58 -8.71
CA GLY A 175 8.39 5.82 -7.86
C GLY A 175 8.11 6.82 -6.73
N SER A 176 7.06 7.64 -6.87
CA SER A 176 6.62 8.58 -5.84
C SER A 176 5.34 8.12 -5.16
N ARG A 177 5.20 8.49 -3.89
CA ARG A 177 3.99 8.29 -3.10
C ARG A 177 2.76 8.84 -3.82
N GLN A 178 1.68 8.07 -3.88
CA GLN A 178 0.41 8.48 -4.46
C GLN A 178 -0.58 8.76 -3.33
N PRO A 179 -0.83 10.02 -2.95
CA PRO A 179 -1.68 10.32 -1.81
C PRO A 179 -3.14 9.93 -2.08
N SER A 180 -3.79 9.40 -1.05
CA SER A 180 -5.23 9.19 -1.00
C SER A 180 -5.97 10.54 -1.03
N GLU A 181 -7.07 10.62 -1.77
CA GLU A 181 -7.94 11.80 -1.77
C GLU A 181 -8.66 11.99 -0.44
N ASN A 182 -9.01 10.90 0.23
CA ASN A 182 -9.73 10.95 1.51
C ASN A 182 -8.79 11.16 2.71
N PHE A 183 -7.57 10.65 2.63
CA PHE A 183 -6.60 10.66 3.71
C PHE A 183 -5.20 11.00 3.18
N ALA A 184 -4.82 12.28 3.23
CA ALA A 184 -3.56 12.76 2.66
C ALA A 184 -2.28 12.10 3.24
N ASN A 185 -2.36 11.36 4.34
CA ASN A 185 -1.29 10.58 4.97
C ASN A 185 -1.24 9.10 4.52
N ARG A 186 -2.20 8.62 3.72
CA ARG A 186 -2.20 7.29 3.12
C ARG A 186 -1.61 7.30 1.71
N ASP A 187 -1.13 6.15 1.27
CA ASP A 187 -0.55 5.93 -0.06
C ASP A 187 -1.36 4.87 -0.80
N ILE A 188 -1.94 5.19 -1.96
CA ILE A 188 -2.87 4.31 -2.69
C ILE A 188 -2.16 3.25 -3.54
N ARG A 189 -0.82 3.29 -3.63
CA ARG A 189 -0.04 2.33 -4.41
C ARG A 189 -0.29 0.85 -4.03
N PRO A 190 -0.42 0.47 -2.73
CA PRO A 190 -0.79 -0.90 -2.36
C PRO A 190 -2.13 -1.33 -2.94
N MET A 191 -3.16 -0.48 -2.83
CA MET A 191 -4.47 -0.74 -3.42
C MET A 191 -4.35 -0.93 -4.95
N ALA A 192 -3.60 -0.07 -5.63
CA ALA A 192 -3.36 -0.22 -7.07
C ALA A 192 -2.63 -1.53 -7.43
N ARG A 193 -1.73 -2.03 -6.56
CA ARG A 193 -1.08 -3.35 -6.75
C ARG A 193 -2.09 -4.48 -6.61
N SER A 194 -2.97 -4.44 -5.61
CA SER A 194 -3.99 -5.47 -5.44
C SER A 194 -5.02 -5.47 -6.58
N VAL A 195 -5.44 -4.29 -7.07
CA VAL A 195 -6.26 -4.17 -8.29
C VAL A 195 -5.54 -4.81 -9.48
N LEU A 196 -4.27 -4.45 -9.70
CA LEU A 196 -3.48 -5.01 -10.80
C LEU A 196 -3.29 -6.52 -10.68
N ALA A 197 -3.15 -7.05 -9.46
CA ALA A 197 -3.07 -8.48 -9.20
C ALA A 197 -4.39 -9.19 -9.55
N GLY A 198 -5.53 -8.54 -9.30
CA GLY A 198 -6.85 -9.00 -9.73
C GLY A 198 -6.98 -9.19 -11.25
N PHE A 199 -6.20 -8.45 -12.04
CA PHE A 199 -6.16 -8.58 -13.51
C PHE A 199 -5.38 -9.81 -14.01
N ARG A 200 -4.71 -10.55 -13.11
CA ARG A 200 -4.06 -11.84 -13.39
C ARG A 200 -3.13 -11.78 -14.63
N GLU A 201 -3.37 -12.64 -15.61
CA GLU A 201 -2.54 -12.77 -16.82
C GLU A 201 -2.47 -11.49 -17.66
N LYS A 202 -3.48 -10.61 -17.60
CA LYS A 202 -3.45 -9.31 -18.29
C LYS A 202 -2.34 -8.40 -17.75
N ALA A 203 -1.92 -8.61 -16.50
CA ALA A 203 -0.82 -7.90 -15.86
C ALA A 203 0.55 -8.56 -16.08
N ALA A 204 0.66 -9.63 -16.90
CA ALA A 204 1.89 -10.41 -17.11
C ALA A 204 3.14 -9.55 -17.42
N LYS A 205 2.98 -8.46 -18.18
CA LYS A 205 4.09 -7.56 -18.53
C LYS A 205 4.75 -6.87 -17.31
N TYR A 206 4.07 -6.84 -16.17
CA TYR A 206 4.57 -6.26 -14.92
C TYR A 206 5.09 -7.30 -13.91
N ALA A 207 5.00 -8.59 -14.24
CA ALA A 207 5.34 -9.67 -13.31
C ALA A 207 6.79 -9.62 -12.82
N ALA A 208 7.75 -9.30 -13.71
CA ALA A 208 9.17 -9.17 -13.36
C ALA A 208 9.43 -7.96 -12.44
N THR A 209 8.89 -6.78 -12.79
CA THR A 209 8.99 -5.58 -11.95
C THR A 209 8.39 -5.80 -10.57
N ALA A 210 7.24 -6.49 -10.51
CA ALA A 210 6.61 -6.86 -9.27
C ALA A 210 7.52 -7.80 -8.46
N TYR A 211 8.06 -8.84 -9.10
CA TYR A 211 8.97 -9.79 -8.45
C TYR A 211 10.17 -9.11 -7.80
N ASP A 212 10.80 -8.17 -8.50
CA ASP A 212 11.97 -7.45 -7.98
C ASP A 212 11.64 -6.60 -6.75
N GLN A 213 10.41 -6.08 -6.66
CA GLN A 213 9.94 -5.26 -5.55
C GLN A 213 9.31 -6.05 -4.39
N MET A 214 9.23 -7.38 -4.49
CA MET A 214 8.66 -8.22 -3.43
C MET A 214 9.44 -8.07 -2.12
N SER A 215 8.73 -7.72 -1.05
CA SER A 215 9.26 -7.71 0.31
C SER A 215 8.14 -8.03 1.29
N ALA A 216 8.50 -8.42 2.51
CA ALA A 216 7.55 -8.61 3.61
C ALA A 216 7.57 -7.43 4.59
N ASN A 217 8.20 -6.30 4.26
CA ASN A 217 8.42 -5.21 5.21
C ASN A 217 7.28 -4.19 5.22
N ASP A 218 6.53 -4.06 4.12
CA ASP A 218 5.50 -3.04 3.92
C ASP A 218 4.45 -3.48 2.88
N SER A 219 3.36 -2.70 2.74
CA SER A 219 2.22 -3.08 1.86
C SER A 219 2.59 -2.97 0.38
N LEU A 220 3.65 -2.22 0.06
CA LEU A 220 4.14 -2.16 -1.31
C LEU A 220 4.76 -3.51 -1.66
N GLY A 221 5.67 -4.01 -0.81
CA GLY A 221 6.34 -5.29 -1.02
C GLY A 221 5.40 -6.47 -1.12
N THR A 222 4.41 -6.55 -0.24
CA THR A 222 3.41 -7.64 -0.23
C THR A 222 2.41 -7.49 -1.39
N GLY A 223 1.99 -6.27 -1.74
CA GLY A 223 1.20 -6.01 -2.95
C GLY A 223 1.95 -6.38 -4.23
N ALA A 224 3.27 -6.16 -4.28
CA ALA A 224 4.11 -6.62 -5.38
C ALA A 224 4.18 -8.15 -5.45
N ALA A 225 4.17 -8.84 -4.31
CA ALA A 225 4.07 -10.29 -4.28
C ALA A 225 2.76 -10.81 -4.88
N GLN A 226 1.63 -10.16 -4.58
CA GLN A 226 0.34 -10.49 -5.18
C GLN A 226 0.37 -10.34 -6.71
N VAL A 227 0.88 -9.20 -7.21
CA VAL A 227 1.01 -8.98 -8.67
C VAL A 227 1.92 -10.03 -9.29
N ALA A 228 3.10 -10.27 -8.73
CA ALA A 228 4.06 -11.23 -9.28
C ALA A 228 3.47 -12.65 -9.36
N ALA A 229 2.75 -13.09 -8.33
CA ALA A 229 2.10 -14.40 -8.30
C ALA A 229 0.93 -14.48 -9.29
N ALA A 230 -0.01 -13.54 -9.23
CA ALA A 230 -1.21 -13.54 -10.05
C ALA A 230 -0.90 -13.36 -11.55
N ALA A 231 0.11 -12.55 -11.87
CA ALA A 231 0.59 -12.33 -13.24
C ALA A 231 1.49 -13.46 -13.76
N GLY A 232 1.73 -14.52 -12.97
CA GLY A 232 2.35 -15.76 -13.44
C GLY A 232 3.88 -15.78 -13.40
N HIS A 233 4.55 -14.98 -12.58
CA HIS A 233 6.01 -15.05 -12.45
C HIS A 233 6.44 -16.43 -11.90
N PRO A 234 7.37 -17.16 -12.56
CA PRO A 234 7.66 -18.56 -12.23
C PRO A 234 8.27 -18.77 -10.83
N LEU A 235 8.93 -17.75 -10.29
CA LEU A 235 9.60 -17.82 -8.97
C LEU A 235 8.81 -17.13 -7.85
N ALA A 236 7.65 -16.53 -8.13
CA ALA A 236 6.94 -15.71 -7.15
C ALA A 236 6.46 -16.53 -5.93
N LEU A 237 5.86 -17.71 -6.16
CA LEU A 237 5.30 -18.52 -5.08
C LEU A 237 6.36 -19.02 -4.09
N ASN A 238 7.48 -19.53 -4.61
CA ASN A 238 8.64 -19.89 -3.78
C ASN A 238 9.17 -18.72 -2.96
N ARG A 239 9.16 -17.51 -3.53
CA ARG A 239 9.62 -16.31 -2.82
C ARG A 239 8.61 -15.85 -1.77
N ILE A 240 7.30 -15.94 -2.04
CA ILE A 240 6.24 -15.67 -1.05
C ILE A 240 6.37 -16.62 0.13
N GLU A 241 6.48 -17.92 -0.15
CA GLU A 241 6.65 -18.95 0.88
C GLU A 241 7.85 -18.61 1.76
N ARG A 242 9.01 -18.33 1.16
CA ARG A 242 10.22 -17.94 1.89
C ARG A 242 9.99 -16.68 2.74
N LEU A 243 9.40 -15.62 2.16
CA LEU A 243 9.13 -14.38 2.88
C LEU A 243 8.23 -14.61 4.10
N MET A 244 7.24 -15.49 4.02
CA MET A 244 6.40 -15.84 5.16
C MET A 244 7.16 -16.67 6.19
N THR A 245 7.87 -17.72 5.74
CA THR A 245 8.68 -18.59 6.61
C THR A 245 9.73 -17.82 7.38
N ASP A 246 10.44 -16.90 6.72
CA ASP A 246 11.49 -16.08 7.34
C ASP A 246 10.89 -15.18 8.45
N ASN A 247 9.72 -14.59 8.21
CA ASN A 247 9.03 -13.78 9.23
C ASN A 247 8.54 -14.61 10.42
N LEU A 248 7.97 -15.79 10.16
CA LEU A 248 7.49 -16.68 11.22
C LEU A 248 8.66 -17.26 12.04
N SER A 249 9.78 -17.59 11.39
CA SER A 249 10.96 -18.16 12.05
C SER A 249 11.76 -17.14 12.86
N ALA A 250 11.59 -15.84 12.57
CA ALA A 250 12.19 -14.76 13.35
C ALA A 250 11.45 -14.50 14.68
N LEU A 251 10.27 -15.07 14.88
CA LEU A 251 9.51 -14.94 16.12
C LEU A 251 10.07 -15.89 17.19
N PRO A 252 10.01 -15.50 18.48
CA PRO A 252 10.37 -16.40 19.56
C PRO A 252 9.44 -17.64 19.57
N GLU A 253 9.97 -18.78 20.01
CA GLU A 253 9.19 -20.02 20.09
C GLU A 253 7.96 -19.83 21.01
N GLY A 254 6.78 -20.21 20.51
CA GLY A 254 5.51 -19.99 21.20
C GLY A 254 5.06 -18.52 21.26
N GLY A 255 5.77 -17.61 20.59
CA GLY A 255 5.46 -16.18 20.56
C GLY A 255 4.19 -15.85 19.77
N VAL A 256 3.60 -14.71 20.10
CA VAL A 256 2.47 -14.12 19.38
C VAL A 256 3.00 -13.36 18.18
N VAL A 257 2.31 -13.45 17.04
CA VAL A 257 2.65 -12.67 15.85
C VAL A 257 2.27 -11.20 16.06
N PRO A 258 3.24 -10.25 16.01
CA PRO A 258 2.95 -8.83 16.17
C PRO A 258 2.03 -8.29 15.08
N TRP A 259 1.26 -7.23 15.38
CA TRP A 259 0.26 -6.65 14.48
C TRP A 259 0.78 -6.38 13.07
N ASP A 260 1.91 -5.66 12.96
CA ASP A 260 2.47 -5.29 11.67
C ASP A 260 2.86 -6.54 10.88
N THR A 261 3.58 -7.47 11.52
CA THR A 261 3.98 -8.77 10.93
C THR A 261 2.77 -9.59 10.49
N LYS A 262 1.72 -9.66 11.32
CA LYS A 262 0.46 -10.34 10.99
C LYS A 262 -0.12 -9.79 9.69
N ASN A 263 -0.25 -8.47 9.59
CA ASN A 263 -0.81 -7.84 8.40
C ASN A 263 0.04 -8.15 7.16
N ARG A 264 1.37 -8.20 7.28
CA ARG A 264 2.24 -8.55 6.14
C ARG A 264 2.06 -10.01 5.73
N LEU A 265 1.97 -10.91 6.70
CA LEU A 265 1.72 -12.34 6.47
C LEU A 265 0.36 -12.58 5.83
N TYR A 266 -0.68 -11.85 6.23
CA TYR A 266 -2.02 -11.94 5.64
C TYR A 266 -2.03 -11.45 4.19
N GLU A 267 -1.40 -10.30 3.91
CA GLU A 267 -1.25 -9.78 2.55
C GLU A 267 -0.48 -10.74 1.63
N LEU A 268 0.54 -11.42 2.17
CA LEU A 268 1.31 -12.46 1.46
C LEU A 268 0.48 -13.73 1.24
N ALA A 269 -0.24 -14.19 2.26
CA ALA A 269 -1.11 -15.37 2.17
C ALA A 269 -2.19 -15.20 1.10
N TYR A 270 -2.74 -13.98 0.97
CA TYR A 270 -3.73 -13.66 -0.06
C TYR A 270 -3.18 -13.84 -1.49
N ALA A 271 -1.87 -13.70 -1.71
CA ALA A 271 -1.30 -13.97 -3.03
C ALA A 271 -1.55 -15.43 -3.49
N PHE A 272 -1.74 -16.37 -2.55
CA PHE A 272 -2.07 -17.76 -2.88
C PHE A 272 -3.50 -17.92 -3.43
N THR A 273 -4.46 -17.10 -3.00
CA THR A 273 -5.85 -17.16 -3.51
C THR A 273 -5.91 -16.73 -4.98
N LEU A 274 -5.03 -15.81 -5.37
CA LEU A 274 -4.95 -15.30 -6.73
C LEU A 274 -4.34 -16.30 -7.73
N VAL A 275 -3.68 -17.37 -7.26
CA VAL A 275 -3.05 -18.37 -8.16
C VAL A 275 -3.76 -19.73 -8.17
N GLY A 276 -4.78 -19.91 -7.33
CA GLY A 276 -5.58 -21.15 -7.26
C GLY A 276 -4.74 -22.38 -6.90
N GLU A 277 -4.91 -23.46 -7.66
CA GLU A 277 -4.25 -24.76 -7.44
C GLU A 277 -2.72 -24.68 -7.25
N ARG A 278 -2.05 -23.78 -7.98
CA ARG A 278 -0.59 -23.61 -7.88
C ARG A 278 -0.17 -23.15 -6.48
N GLY A 279 -1.04 -22.45 -5.75
CA GLY A 279 -0.77 -21.98 -4.39
C GLY A 279 -0.78 -23.10 -3.34
N LYS A 280 -1.51 -24.20 -3.58
CA LYS A 280 -1.75 -25.27 -2.58
C LYS A 280 -0.46 -25.90 -2.03
N VAL A 281 0.57 -26.02 -2.87
CA VAL A 281 1.84 -26.64 -2.47
C VAL A 281 2.73 -25.72 -1.63
N HIS A 282 2.40 -24.43 -1.54
CA HIS A 282 3.17 -23.40 -0.83
C HIS A 282 2.53 -22.98 0.50
N LEU A 283 1.55 -23.74 1.00
CA LEU A 283 0.77 -23.38 2.19
C LEU A 283 1.45 -23.72 3.53
N ALA A 284 2.65 -24.30 3.52
CA ALA A 284 3.36 -24.63 4.76
C ALA A 284 3.46 -23.45 5.76
N PRO A 285 3.91 -22.24 5.36
CA PRO A 285 3.93 -21.10 6.28
C PRO A 285 2.54 -20.60 6.69
N LEU A 286 1.52 -20.73 5.84
CA LEU A 286 0.14 -20.41 6.25
C LEU A 286 -0.33 -21.37 7.33
N ARG A 287 -0.10 -22.68 7.17
CA ARG A 287 -0.43 -23.70 8.18
C ARG A 287 0.29 -23.44 9.50
N GLN A 288 1.55 -22.98 9.45
CA GLN A 288 2.29 -22.57 10.65
C GLN A 288 1.68 -21.33 11.30
N LEU A 289 1.33 -20.29 10.53
CA LEU A 289 0.64 -19.11 11.06
C LEU A 289 -0.67 -19.50 11.77
N MET A 290 -1.42 -20.43 11.20
CA MET A 290 -2.70 -20.92 11.75
C MET A 290 -2.56 -21.64 13.10
N THR A 291 -1.35 -22.06 13.52
CA THR A 291 -1.12 -22.64 14.85
C THR A 291 -0.74 -21.60 15.90
N MET A 292 -0.50 -20.36 15.51
CA MET A 292 -0.02 -19.28 16.37
C MET A 292 -1.16 -18.36 16.80
N LYS A 293 -0.92 -17.59 17.86
CA LYS A 293 -1.74 -16.40 18.18
C LYS A 293 -1.24 -15.20 17.40
N VAL A 294 -2.14 -14.28 17.12
CA VAL A 294 -1.84 -13.03 16.42
C VAL A 294 -2.35 -11.84 17.23
N GLN A 295 -1.65 -10.72 17.17
CA GLN A 295 -2.14 -9.49 17.78
C GLN A 295 -3.29 -8.90 16.95
N SER A 296 -4.31 -8.42 17.64
CA SER A 296 -5.49 -7.78 17.06
C SER A 296 -5.85 -6.53 17.83
N ARG A 297 -6.26 -5.47 17.13
CA ARG A 297 -6.60 -4.20 17.75
C ARG A 297 -8.03 -4.23 18.28
N ALA A 298 -8.22 -4.06 19.58
CA ALA A 298 -9.52 -4.09 20.23
C ALA A 298 -9.69 -2.89 21.18
N PRO A 299 -9.98 -1.68 20.65
CA PRO A 299 -10.24 -0.51 21.50
C PRO A 299 -11.43 -0.78 22.46
N PRO A 300 -11.36 -0.37 23.74
CA PRO A 300 -10.31 0.43 24.39
C PRO A 300 -9.11 -0.37 24.94
N PHE A 301 -9.08 -1.69 24.77
CA PHE A 301 -8.11 -2.63 25.37
C PHE A 301 -6.79 -2.76 24.59
N ASP A 302 -6.49 -1.78 23.71
CA ASP A 302 -5.32 -1.77 22.83
C ASP A 302 -5.17 -3.04 21.98
N MET A 303 -4.15 -3.87 22.23
CA MET A 303 -3.85 -5.08 21.47
C MET A 303 -4.20 -6.32 22.28
N ILE A 304 -5.00 -7.22 21.69
CA ILE A 304 -5.35 -8.53 22.24
C ILE A 304 -4.79 -9.66 21.39
N GLU A 305 -4.68 -10.86 21.97
CA GLU A 305 -4.17 -12.04 21.30
C GLU A 305 -5.32 -12.94 20.85
N LEU A 306 -5.47 -13.13 19.54
CA LEU A 306 -6.53 -13.94 18.96
C LEU A 306 -5.98 -15.07 18.08
N GLN A 307 -6.83 -16.02 17.76
CA GLN A 307 -6.53 -16.95 16.66
C GLN A 307 -6.65 -16.18 15.33
N PRO A 308 -5.89 -16.57 14.29
CA PRO A 308 -5.96 -15.94 12.96
C PRO A 308 -7.22 -16.37 12.20
N LYS A 309 -8.40 -16.15 12.77
CA LYS A 309 -9.68 -16.66 12.25
C LYS A 309 -9.99 -16.10 10.85
N ARG A 310 -9.53 -14.88 10.51
CA ARG A 310 -9.67 -14.33 9.14
C ARG A 310 -8.99 -15.16 8.06
N MET A 311 -7.98 -15.96 8.42
CA MET A 311 -7.29 -16.83 7.47
C MET A 311 -8.01 -18.16 7.25
N CYS A 312 -9.06 -18.47 8.03
CA CYS A 312 -9.88 -19.67 7.82
C CYS A 312 -10.57 -19.65 6.46
N ASP A 313 -11.21 -18.53 6.10
CA ASP A 313 -11.91 -18.38 4.82
C ASP A 313 -10.92 -18.49 3.66
N LEU A 314 -9.74 -17.87 3.84
CA LEU A 314 -8.64 -17.95 2.89
C LEU A 314 -8.15 -19.38 2.67
N LEU A 315 -7.91 -20.11 3.76
CA LEU A 315 -7.50 -21.51 3.69
C LEU A 315 -8.59 -22.34 3.01
N ALA A 316 -9.84 -22.22 3.45
CA ALA A 316 -10.98 -22.95 2.90
C ALA A 316 -11.19 -22.71 1.40
N HIS A 317 -10.95 -21.49 0.90
CA HIS A 317 -11.00 -21.20 -0.53
C HIS A 317 -9.88 -21.86 -1.31
N ILE A 318 -8.67 -21.94 -0.74
CA ILE A 318 -7.53 -22.53 -1.44
C ILE A 318 -7.63 -24.06 -1.46
N VAL A 319 -7.93 -24.70 -0.32
CA VAL A 319 -7.90 -26.18 -0.19
C VAL A 319 -9.27 -26.85 -0.19
N GLY A 320 -10.35 -26.08 -0.08
CA GLY A 320 -11.73 -26.57 0.05
C GLY A 320 -12.18 -26.65 1.52
N ILE A 321 -13.44 -26.29 1.78
CA ILE A 321 -14.03 -26.22 3.13
C ILE A 321 -14.00 -27.56 3.89
N ASN A 322 -14.07 -28.68 3.17
CA ASN A 322 -14.06 -30.03 3.73
C ASN A 322 -12.67 -30.65 3.82
N SER A 323 -11.61 -29.89 3.59
CA SER A 323 -10.23 -30.40 3.63
C SER A 323 -9.78 -30.68 5.08
N ALA A 324 -8.90 -31.67 5.23
CA ALA A 324 -8.27 -31.97 6.52
C ALA A 324 -7.47 -30.77 7.06
N ASP A 325 -6.95 -29.92 6.16
CA ASP A 325 -6.25 -28.67 6.51
C ASP A 325 -7.17 -27.71 7.27
N VAL A 326 -8.41 -27.48 6.81
CA VAL A 326 -9.37 -26.61 7.52
C VAL A 326 -9.80 -27.24 8.84
N GLN A 327 -10.06 -28.55 8.85
CA GLN A 327 -10.48 -29.28 10.04
C GLN A 327 -9.41 -29.34 11.14
N ALA A 328 -8.13 -29.16 10.80
CA ALA A 328 -7.03 -29.10 11.76
C ALA A 328 -7.12 -27.87 12.69
N TYR A 329 -7.98 -26.89 12.37
CA TYR A 329 -8.14 -25.65 13.13
C TYR A 329 -9.59 -25.49 13.61
N PRO A 330 -9.99 -26.11 14.74
CA PRO A 330 -11.38 -26.12 15.21
C PRO A 330 -12.01 -24.73 15.39
N TYR A 331 -11.19 -23.71 15.70
CA TYR A 331 -11.65 -22.32 15.84
C TYR A 331 -12.22 -21.72 14.54
N CYS A 332 -11.93 -22.33 13.39
CA CYS A 332 -12.50 -21.89 12.12
C CYS A 332 -14.01 -22.13 12.03
N ALA A 333 -14.55 -23.13 12.73
CA ALA A 333 -15.97 -23.45 12.76
C ALA A 333 -16.68 -22.99 14.05
N ASP A 334 -15.94 -22.36 14.97
CA ASP A 334 -16.47 -21.92 16.27
C ASP A 334 -16.89 -20.45 16.20
N ASP A 335 -18.19 -20.20 16.09
CA ASP A 335 -18.79 -18.85 16.03
C ASP A 335 -18.52 -18.00 17.29
N THR A 336 -18.11 -18.62 18.40
CA THR A 336 -17.75 -17.90 19.64
C THR A 336 -16.35 -17.31 19.60
N VAL A 337 -15.49 -17.80 18.71
CA VAL A 337 -14.14 -17.23 18.49
C VAL A 337 -14.28 -15.98 17.63
N PRO A 338 -13.83 -14.79 18.10
CA PRO A 338 -13.93 -13.56 17.32
C PRO A 338 -12.94 -13.57 16.15
N TYR A 339 -13.30 -12.85 15.08
CA TYR A 339 -12.36 -12.52 14.02
C TYR A 339 -11.30 -11.55 14.53
N ASP A 340 -10.05 -11.78 14.14
CA ASP A 340 -8.95 -10.88 14.46
C ASP A 340 -9.04 -9.64 13.57
N SER A 341 -9.32 -8.46 14.16
CA SER A 341 -9.41 -7.19 13.40
C SER A 341 -8.16 -6.87 12.59
#